data_AF-A0A7X8WJK1-F1
#
_entry.id   AF-A0A7X8WJK1-F1
#
_cell.length_a   1.000
_cell.length_b   1.000
_cell.length_c   1.000
_cell.angle_alpha   90.00
_cell.angle_beta   90.00
_cell.angle_gamma   90.00
#
_symmetry.space_group_name_H-M   'P 1'
#
loop_
_entity.id
_entity.type
_entity.pdbx_description
1 polymer ?
#
loop_
_entity_poly.entity_id
_entity_poly.type
_entity_poly.pdbx_seq_one_letter_code
_entity_poly.pdbx_strand_id
1 'polypeptide(L)'
;QDLSLDTLSEWACNEATRRGDIVVMYCLSPQSFIHSIWRANTDGITNPFSYYHSRVIVTNPIEIPPITYAELKSDAYWSNIPIVRKNLQGINGVHLSALDYQELLRLIRLKGFDVSKLPTLYSPDIDLNLLDLKLEKDVEEKLLIPLLNELGYTEDDWSRELTQKAGRNLKAIPDFVLFPKGETHFQNAPLVIEAKFSMNSSNERLNAFNQVLSYGRMMSSELLALCDKDRFILYRKENGTFDRFNPVFEKHWGNLKDPEVFSKLSSIIGRNIVERM
;
A
#
# COMPACT_ATOMS: atom_id res chain seq x y z
N GLN A 1 -32.48 -3.02 8.65
CA GLN A 1 -32.43 -3.81 7.41
C GLN A 1 -31.40 -4.87 7.67
N ASP A 2 -31.74 -6.15 7.57
CA ASP A 2 -30.75 -7.21 7.77
C ASP A 2 -29.66 -7.08 6.69
N LEU A 3 -28.47 -6.69 7.11
CA LEU A 3 -27.32 -6.50 6.24
C LEU A 3 -26.74 -7.88 5.88
N SER A 4 -26.84 -8.26 4.61
CA SER A 4 -26.24 -9.50 4.08
C SER A 4 -24.81 -9.26 3.60
N LEU A 5 -23.97 -10.30 3.55
CA LEU A 5 -22.58 -10.19 3.09
C LEU A 5 -22.44 -9.64 1.66
N ASP A 6 -23.42 -9.88 0.80
CA ASP A 6 -23.43 -9.40 -0.60
C ASP A 6 -24.11 -8.04 -0.78
N THR A 7 -24.46 -7.35 0.31
CA THR A 7 -25.11 -6.04 0.23
C THR A 7 -24.15 -5.03 -0.38
N LEU A 8 -24.57 -4.42 -1.49
CA LEU A 8 -23.91 -3.29 -2.11
C LEU A 8 -24.69 -2.02 -1.78
N SER A 9 -24.00 -0.99 -1.29
CA SER A 9 -24.61 0.32 -1.05
C SER A 9 -23.71 1.42 -1.59
N GLU A 10 -24.31 2.47 -2.14
CA GLU A 10 -23.59 3.69 -2.46
C GLU A 10 -23.48 4.54 -1.19
N TRP A 11 -22.29 5.07 -0.90
CA TRP A 11 -22.05 5.90 0.27
C TRP A 11 -21.15 7.09 -0.04
N ALA A 12 -21.36 8.20 0.68
CA ALA A 12 -20.50 9.36 0.59
C ALA A 12 -19.19 9.10 1.35
N CYS A 13 -18.09 9.03 0.62
CA CYS A 13 -16.74 8.79 1.16
C CYS A 13 -15.75 9.77 0.55
N ASN A 14 -14.50 9.69 0.99
CA ASN A 14 -13.44 10.55 0.50
C ASN A 14 -12.98 10.09 -0.89
N GLU A 15 -12.61 11.01 -1.78
CA GLU A 15 -12.09 10.66 -3.11
C GLU A 15 -10.78 9.87 -3.09
N ALA A 16 -10.04 9.96 -1.98
CA ALA A 16 -8.85 9.17 -1.73
C ALA A 16 -9.17 7.71 -1.38
N THR A 17 -10.43 7.35 -1.10
CA THR A 17 -10.83 5.96 -0.81
C THR A 17 -10.47 5.07 -2.00
N ARG A 18 -9.88 3.91 -1.71
CA ARG A 18 -9.52 2.89 -2.70
C ARG A 18 -10.27 1.60 -2.43
N ARG A 19 -10.50 0.83 -3.49
CA ARG A 19 -11.06 -0.52 -3.36
C ARG A 19 -10.27 -1.34 -2.35
N GLY A 20 -10.97 -1.96 -1.40
CA GLY A 20 -10.41 -2.73 -0.30
C GLY A 20 -10.29 -1.98 1.02
N ASP A 21 -10.38 -0.64 1.02
CA ASP A 21 -10.32 0.16 2.24
C ASP A 21 -11.43 -0.24 3.24
N ILE A 22 -11.11 -0.11 4.52
CA ILE A 22 -12.08 -0.30 5.60
C ILE A 22 -12.89 0.98 5.74
N VAL A 23 -14.22 0.85 5.69
CA VAL A 23 -15.14 1.98 5.82
C VAL A 23 -15.90 1.86 7.15
N VAL A 24 -15.74 2.86 8.01
CA VAL A 24 -16.45 2.98 9.29
C VAL A 24 -17.72 3.78 9.08
N MET A 25 -18.89 3.14 9.23
CA MET A 25 -20.18 3.77 8.95
C MET A 25 -20.76 4.42 10.20
N TYR A 26 -20.83 5.74 10.17
CA TYR A 26 -21.49 6.56 11.18
C TYR A 26 -22.90 6.97 10.72
N CYS A 27 -23.90 6.69 11.56
CA CYS A 27 -25.26 7.17 11.35
C CYS A 27 -25.42 8.56 11.95
N LEU A 28 -25.94 9.51 11.15
CA LEU A 28 -26.31 10.84 11.61
C LEU A 28 -27.53 10.78 12.57
N SER A 29 -27.94 11.95 13.05
CA SER A 29 -29.14 12.10 13.89
C SER A 29 -30.38 11.42 13.25
N PRO A 30 -31.25 10.77 14.03
CA PRO A 30 -31.28 10.73 15.51
C PRO A 30 -30.42 9.64 16.17
N GLN A 31 -29.84 8.71 15.41
CA GLN A 31 -29.09 7.58 15.98
C GLN A 31 -27.73 8.01 16.53
N SER A 32 -26.95 8.78 15.77
CA SER A 32 -25.67 9.36 16.23
C SER A 32 -24.69 8.34 16.83
N PHE A 33 -24.45 7.24 16.12
CA PHE A 33 -23.51 6.20 16.50
C PHE A 33 -22.82 5.55 15.29
N ILE A 34 -21.66 4.93 15.52
CA ILE A 34 -21.01 4.05 14.56
C ILE A 34 -21.77 2.73 14.55
N HIS A 35 -22.38 2.40 13.40
CA HIS A 35 -23.31 1.29 13.24
C HIS A 35 -22.62 0.01 12.76
N SER A 36 -21.69 0.14 11.82
CA SER A 36 -21.15 -1.02 11.09
C SER A 36 -19.82 -0.71 10.42
N ILE A 37 -19.08 -1.76 10.10
CA ILE A 37 -17.81 -1.72 9.37
C ILE A 37 -18.02 -2.39 8.01
N TRP A 38 -17.52 -1.77 6.94
CA TRP A 38 -17.70 -2.20 5.56
C TRP A 38 -16.35 -2.22 4.83
N ARG A 39 -16.35 -2.76 3.60
CA ARG A 39 -15.23 -2.67 2.65
C ARG A 39 -15.60 -1.81 1.44
N ALA A 40 -14.68 -0.99 0.97
CA ALA A 40 -14.83 -0.29 -0.30
C ALA A 40 -14.75 -1.28 -1.48
N ASN A 41 -15.77 -1.33 -2.32
CA ASN A 41 -15.83 -2.16 -3.53
C ASN A 41 -15.34 -1.41 -4.77
N THR A 42 -15.37 -0.07 -4.75
CA THR A 42 -14.84 0.79 -5.81
C THR A 42 -13.86 1.80 -5.23
N ASP A 43 -13.11 2.48 -6.11
CA ASP A 43 -12.41 3.69 -5.71
C ASP A 43 -13.43 4.83 -5.52
N GLY A 44 -13.03 5.85 -4.76
CA GLY A 44 -13.80 7.08 -4.63
C GLY A 44 -13.86 7.82 -5.95
N ILE A 45 -15.08 8.12 -6.42
CA ILE A 45 -15.30 8.88 -7.66
C ILE A 45 -15.79 10.27 -7.30
N THR A 46 -15.07 11.30 -7.75
CA THR A 46 -15.49 12.69 -7.59
C THR A 46 -16.41 13.09 -8.74
N ASN A 47 -17.66 13.41 -8.43
CA ASN A 47 -18.61 13.96 -9.39
C ASN A 47 -18.94 15.41 -8.99
N PRO A 48 -18.41 16.42 -9.70
CA PRO A 48 -18.64 17.83 -9.38
C PRO A 48 -20.09 18.27 -9.59
N PHE A 49 -20.92 17.46 -10.24
CA PHE A 49 -22.34 17.72 -10.50
C PHE A 49 -23.30 17.03 -9.52
N SER A 50 -22.77 16.28 -8.54
CA SER A 50 -23.58 15.61 -7.51
C SER A 50 -23.58 16.39 -6.18
N TYR A 51 -24.71 16.35 -5.46
CA TYR A 51 -24.85 16.97 -4.13
C TYR A 51 -23.86 16.39 -3.08
N TYR A 52 -23.47 15.12 -3.26
CA TYR A 52 -22.34 14.50 -2.57
C TYR A 52 -21.19 14.38 -3.56
N HIS A 53 -20.12 15.12 -3.31
CA HIS A 53 -19.04 15.31 -4.29
C HIS A 53 -18.24 14.04 -4.53
N SER A 54 -18.13 13.13 -3.56
CA SER A 54 -17.44 11.86 -3.75
C SER A 54 -18.24 10.68 -3.19
N ARG A 55 -18.28 9.60 -3.96
CA ARG A 55 -19.04 8.39 -3.65
C ARG A 55 -18.22 7.14 -3.88
N VAL A 56 -18.53 6.12 -3.10
CA VAL A 56 -17.97 4.77 -3.21
C VAL A 56 -19.09 3.74 -3.10
N ILE A 57 -18.96 2.60 -3.77
CA ILE A 57 -19.79 1.43 -3.49
C ILE A 57 -19.13 0.69 -2.34
N VAL A 58 -19.85 0.48 -1.23
CA VAL A 58 -19.42 -0.33 -0.09
C VAL A 58 -20.07 -1.70 -0.11
N THR A 59 -19.39 -2.69 0.47
CA THR A 59 -19.83 -4.08 0.54
C THR A 59 -19.39 -4.77 1.84
N ASN A 60 -19.80 -6.03 2.02
CA ASN A 60 -19.48 -6.89 3.16
C ASN A 60 -19.73 -6.20 4.52
N PRO A 61 -20.96 -5.73 4.79
CA PRO A 61 -21.29 -5.08 6.05
C PRO A 61 -21.11 -6.03 7.23
N ILE A 62 -20.54 -5.51 8.31
CA ILE A 62 -20.48 -6.17 9.61
C ILE A 62 -21.05 -5.20 10.64
N GLU A 63 -22.24 -5.53 11.15
CA GLU A 63 -22.84 -4.80 12.26
C GLU A 63 -22.03 -4.98 13.54
N ILE A 64 -21.85 -3.88 14.26
CA ILE A 64 -21.13 -3.85 15.53
C ILE A 64 -22.08 -3.32 16.62
N PRO A 65 -21.80 -3.57 17.91
CA PRO A 65 -22.49 -2.88 18.98
C PRO A 65 -22.35 -1.36 18.78
N PRO A 66 -23.46 -0.60 18.83
CA PRO A 66 -23.43 0.83 18.60
C PRO A 66 -22.40 1.54 19.48
N ILE A 67 -21.50 2.32 18.86
CA ILE A 67 -20.59 3.24 19.56
C ILE A 67 -21.12 4.64 19.36
N THR A 68 -21.71 5.20 20.41
CA THR A 68 -22.37 6.50 20.36
C THR A 68 -21.35 7.64 20.30
N TYR A 69 -21.78 8.78 19.75
CA TYR A 69 -20.96 10.00 19.80
C TYR A 69 -20.59 10.41 21.23
N ALA A 70 -21.49 10.21 22.20
CA ALA A 70 -21.23 10.50 23.61
C ALA A 70 -20.06 9.66 24.15
N GLU A 71 -20.02 8.37 23.81
CA GLU A 71 -18.92 7.47 24.17
C GLU A 71 -17.60 7.94 23.56
N LEU A 72 -17.57 8.26 22.26
CA LEU A 72 -16.39 8.79 21.59
C LEU A 72 -15.87 10.08 22.23
N LYS A 73 -16.78 10.97 22.64
CA LYS A 73 -16.43 12.24 23.29
C LYS A 73 -15.92 12.06 24.73
N SER A 74 -16.36 11.00 25.40
CA SER A 74 -15.90 10.67 26.77
C SER A 74 -14.60 9.88 26.80
N ASP A 75 -14.22 9.25 25.69
CA ASP A 75 -13.01 8.44 25.59
C ASP A 75 -11.74 9.30 25.47
N ALA A 76 -10.69 8.89 26.19
CA ALA A 76 -9.44 9.64 26.30
C ALA A 76 -8.70 9.81 24.96
N TYR A 77 -8.80 8.83 24.06
CA TYR A 77 -8.19 8.90 22.74
C TYR A 77 -9.13 9.61 21.76
N TRP A 78 -10.36 9.11 21.62
CA TRP A 78 -11.31 9.57 20.60
C TRP A 78 -11.75 11.02 20.76
N SER A 79 -11.81 11.55 21.98
CA SER A 79 -12.14 12.96 22.24
C SER A 79 -11.14 13.94 21.61
N ASN A 80 -9.91 13.49 21.33
CA ASN A 80 -8.86 14.29 20.70
C ASN A 80 -8.87 14.21 19.17
N ILE A 81 -9.56 13.22 18.58
CA ILE A 81 -9.58 13.00 17.13
C ILE A 81 -10.31 14.15 16.43
N PRO A 82 -9.75 14.75 15.36
CA PRO A 82 -10.31 15.95 14.72
C PRO A 82 -11.78 15.83 14.31
N ILE A 83 -12.21 14.67 13.79
CA ILE A 83 -13.60 14.49 13.36
C ILE A 83 -14.58 14.40 14.55
N VAL A 84 -14.17 13.82 15.68
CA VAL A 84 -14.97 13.79 16.91
C VAL A 84 -15.09 15.18 17.52
N ARG A 85 -14.01 15.96 17.55
CA ARG A 85 -14.02 17.37 17.99
C ARG A 85 -14.93 18.26 17.12
N LYS A 86 -15.08 17.92 15.84
CA LYS A 86 -16.03 18.55 14.91
C LYS A 86 -17.44 17.95 14.97
N ASN A 87 -17.78 17.24 16.05
CA ASN A 87 -19.10 16.62 16.25
C ASN A 87 -19.49 15.63 15.12
N LEU A 88 -18.51 14.98 14.51
CA LEU A 88 -18.68 14.08 13.36
C LEU A 88 -19.38 14.76 12.17
N GLN A 89 -19.22 16.09 12.06
CA GLN A 89 -19.68 16.89 10.92
C GLN A 89 -18.53 17.07 9.93
N GLY A 90 -18.74 16.58 8.70
CA GLY A 90 -17.79 16.70 7.61
C GLY A 90 -18.43 16.26 6.30
N ILE A 91 -18.07 16.93 5.20
CA ILE A 91 -18.54 16.59 3.85
C ILE A 91 -17.55 15.57 3.27
N ASN A 92 -18.05 14.47 2.69
CA ASN A 92 -17.29 13.44 1.95
C ASN A 92 -16.34 12.55 2.78
N GLY A 93 -16.69 12.16 4.00
CA GLY A 93 -15.90 11.19 4.79
C GLY A 93 -14.53 11.71 5.26
N VAL A 94 -13.99 11.11 6.32
CA VAL A 94 -12.71 11.50 6.91
C VAL A 94 -11.80 10.27 7.01
N HIS A 95 -10.53 10.45 6.64
CA HIS A 95 -9.52 9.43 6.80
C HIS A 95 -9.31 9.12 8.29
N LEU A 96 -9.36 7.84 8.64
CA LEU A 96 -8.97 7.30 9.93
C LEU A 96 -7.69 6.51 9.74
N SER A 97 -6.73 6.72 10.63
CA SER A 97 -5.46 5.99 10.66
C SER A 97 -5.65 4.54 11.15
N ALA A 98 -4.62 3.72 10.99
CA ALA A 98 -4.52 2.39 11.56
C ALA A 98 -4.64 2.42 13.08
N LEU A 99 -4.05 3.43 13.74
CA LEU A 99 -4.18 3.63 15.17
C LEU A 99 -5.62 3.97 15.57
N ASP A 100 -6.29 4.85 14.80
CA ASP A 100 -7.71 5.15 15.01
C ASP A 100 -8.53 3.87 14.91
N TYR A 101 -8.29 3.04 13.89
CA TYR A 101 -9.00 1.77 13.74
C TYR A 101 -8.72 0.80 14.90
N GLN A 102 -7.46 0.68 15.36
CA GLN A 102 -7.12 -0.14 16.53
C GLN A 102 -7.83 0.33 17.81
N GLU A 103 -7.92 1.64 18.04
CA GLU A 103 -8.65 2.22 19.16
C GLU A 103 -10.17 2.03 19.01
N LEU A 104 -10.69 2.02 17.78
CA LEU A 104 -12.08 1.63 17.52
C LEU A 104 -12.31 0.17 17.93
N LEU A 105 -11.43 -0.74 17.50
CA LEU A 105 -11.49 -2.15 17.86
C LEU A 105 -11.44 -2.34 19.39
N ARG A 106 -10.65 -1.53 20.11
CA ARG A 106 -10.63 -1.54 21.58
C ARG A 106 -12.01 -1.24 22.17
N LEU A 107 -12.69 -0.20 21.69
CA LEU A 107 -14.06 0.14 22.13
C LEU A 107 -15.07 -0.96 21.81
N ILE A 108 -14.96 -1.57 20.61
CA ILE A 108 -15.83 -2.67 20.18
C ILE A 108 -15.63 -3.91 21.07
N ARG A 109 -14.38 -4.25 21.42
CA ARG A 109 -14.07 -5.34 22.35
C ARG A 109 -14.65 -5.10 23.74
N LEU A 110 -14.58 -3.87 24.25
CA LEU A 110 -15.15 -3.52 25.55
C LEU A 110 -16.67 -3.74 25.61
N LYS A 111 -17.36 -3.67 24.46
CA LYS A 111 -18.78 -4.01 24.33
C LYS A 111 -19.06 -5.51 24.14
N GLY A 112 -18.04 -6.35 24.25
CA GLY A 112 -18.16 -7.81 24.17
C GLY A 112 -18.27 -8.37 22.76
N PHE A 113 -17.97 -7.59 21.72
CA PHE A 113 -17.98 -8.07 20.35
C PHE A 113 -16.64 -8.68 19.96
N ASP A 114 -16.72 -9.80 19.26
CA ASP A 114 -15.57 -10.51 18.71
C ASP A 114 -15.01 -9.78 17.48
N VAL A 115 -13.98 -8.97 17.71
CA VAL A 115 -13.35 -8.19 16.63
C VAL A 115 -12.56 -9.03 15.63
N SER A 116 -12.33 -10.33 15.86
CA SER A 116 -11.68 -11.19 14.86
C SER A 116 -12.52 -11.35 13.59
N LYS A 117 -13.83 -11.08 13.71
CA LYS A 117 -14.77 -11.04 12.58
C LYS A 117 -14.64 -9.78 11.74
N LEU A 118 -14.02 -8.73 12.27
CA LEU A 118 -13.89 -7.45 11.57
C LEU A 118 -12.72 -7.48 10.60
N PRO A 119 -12.81 -6.71 9.50
CA PRO A 119 -11.72 -6.60 8.55
C PRO A 119 -10.43 -6.14 9.22
N THR A 120 -9.33 -6.85 9.00
CA THR A 120 -8.02 -6.42 9.45
C THR A 120 -7.34 -5.55 8.39
N LEU A 121 -6.47 -4.66 8.85
CA LEU A 121 -5.49 -4.03 7.99
C LEU A 121 -4.38 -5.06 7.73
N TYR A 122 -4.02 -5.26 6.48
CA TYR A 122 -2.97 -6.19 6.10
C TYR A 122 -1.62 -5.65 6.59
N SER A 123 -0.90 -6.46 7.36
CA SER A 123 0.49 -6.22 7.74
C SER A 123 1.30 -7.37 7.16
N PRO A 124 2.37 -7.09 6.42
CA PRO A 124 3.15 -8.15 5.82
C PRO A 124 3.94 -8.92 6.88
N ASP A 125 3.94 -10.25 6.79
CA ASP A 125 4.70 -11.10 7.71
C ASP A 125 6.14 -11.29 7.24
N ILE A 126 6.89 -10.18 7.21
CA ILE A 126 8.31 -10.21 6.89
C ILE A 126 9.06 -10.54 8.19
N ASP A 127 9.76 -11.67 8.23
CA ASP A 127 10.62 -11.99 9.37
C ASP A 127 11.83 -11.04 9.38
N LEU A 128 11.80 -10.11 10.34
CA LEU A 128 12.85 -9.10 10.53
C LEU A 128 13.79 -9.46 11.68
N ASN A 129 13.77 -10.71 12.16
CA ASN A 129 14.81 -11.22 13.06
C ASN A 129 16.11 -11.42 12.25
N LEU A 130 16.66 -10.30 11.79
CA LEU A 130 17.79 -10.16 10.86
C LEU A 130 19.13 -10.34 11.57
N LEU A 131 19.28 -11.41 12.35
CA LEU A 131 20.56 -11.74 13.00
C LEU A 131 21.56 -12.38 12.03
N ASP A 132 21.16 -12.73 10.79
CA ASP A 132 21.98 -13.50 9.83
C ASP A 132 21.89 -13.01 8.37
N LEU A 133 21.85 -11.69 8.12
CA LEU A 133 22.16 -11.15 6.78
C LEU A 133 23.66 -10.97 6.62
N LYS A 134 24.30 -11.67 5.67
CA LYS A 134 25.75 -11.66 5.47
C LYS A 134 26.15 -11.20 4.08
N LEU A 135 25.29 -11.42 3.08
CA LEU A 135 25.57 -11.17 1.67
C LEU A 135 24.37 -10.52 0.95
N GLU A 136 24.60 -9.99 -0.25
CA GLU A 136 23.56 -9.40 -1.11
C GLU A 136 22.41 -10.37 -1.37
N LYS A 137 22.75 -11.64 -1.64
CA LYS A 137 21.78 -12.73 -1.81
C LYS A 137 20.83 -12.91 -0.62
N ASP A 138 21.29 -12.63 0.60
CA ASP A 138 20.40 -12.69 1.78
C ASP A 138 19.35 -11.57 1.75
N VAL A 139 19.69 -10.38 1.24
CA VAL A 139 18.72 -9.29 1.07
C VAL A 139 17.65 -9.69 0.05
N GLU A 140 18.05 -10.35 -1.04
CA GLU A 140 17.11 -10.86 -2.02
C GLU A 140 16.17 -11.92 -1.43
N GLU A 141 16.73 -12.98 -0.86
CA GLU A 141 15.98 -14.17 -0.45
C GLU A 141 15.17 -13.96 0.82
N LYS A 142 15.66 -13.15 1.77
CA LYS A 142 15.04 -12.98 3.09
C LYS A 142 14.25 -11.68 3.24
N LEU A 143 14.42 -10.70 2.33
CA LEU A 143 13.69 -9.43 2.41
C LEU A 143 12.89 -9.15 1.14
N LEU A 144 13.55 -9.12 -0.03
CA LEU A 144 12.89 -8.71 -1.27
C LEU A 144 11.87 -9.74 -1.76
N ILE A 145 12.24 -11.01 -1.89
CA ILE A 145 11.32 -12.07 -2.34
C ILE A 145 10.11 -12.20 -1.40
N PRO A 146 10.28 -12.25 -0.06
CA PRO A 146 9.13 -12.20 0.85
C PRO A 146 8.24 -10.99 0.63
N LEU A 147 8.82 -9.78 0.49
CA LEU A 147 8.03 -8.58 0.18
C LEU A 147 7.25 -8.72 -1.14
N LEU A 148 7.87 -9.26 -2.19
CA LEU A 148 7.22 -9.48 -3.48
C LEU A 148 6.05 -10.47 -3.34
N ASN A 149 6.23 -11.57 -2.61
CA ASN A 149 5.15 -12.53 -2.34
C ASN A 149 3.97 -11.87 -1.61
N GLU A 150 4.25 -11.04 -0.60
CA GLU A 150 3.23 -10.28 0.14
C GLU A 150 2.50 -9.24 -0.74
N LEU A 151 3.19 -8.70 -1.76
CA LEU A 151 2.61 -7.83 -2.79
C LEU A 151 1.85 -8.61 -3.88
N GLY A 152 1.78 -9.94 -3.75
CA GLY A 152 1.03 -10.87 -4.58
C GLY A 152 1.81 -11.48 -5.74
N TYR A 153 3.10 -11.17 -5.91
CA TYR A 153 3.95 -11.72 -6.98
C TYR A 153 4.28 -13.19 -6.76
N THR A 154 4.61 -13.86 -7.86
CA THR A 154 5.09 -15.25 -7.92
C THR A 154 6.40 -15.30 -8.71
N GLU A 155 7.18 -16.37 -8.56
CA GLU A 155 8.49 -16.48 -9.23
C GLU A 155 8.44 -16.33 -10.75
N ASP A 156 7.29 -16.66 -11.38
CA ASP A 156 7.07 -16.49 -12.82
C ASP A 156 6.88 -15.02 -13.23
N ASP A 157 6.58 -14.13 -12.28
CA ASP A 157 6.37 -12.71 -12.56
C ASP A 157 7.69 -11.93 -12.67
N TRP A 158 8.84 -12.55 -12.38
CA TRP A 158 10.15 -11.89 -12.48
C TRP A 158 11.23 -12.73 -13.15
N SER A 159 12.18 -12.05 -13.75
CA SER A 159 13.38 -12.69 -14.30
C SER A 159 14.62 -12.13 -13.63
N ARG A 160 15.52 -13.06 -13.28
CA ARG A 160 16.87 -12.75 -12.82
C ARG A 160 17.84 -12.78 -14.00
N GLU A 161 18.86 -11.94 -13.97
CA GLU A 161 19.98 -11.94 -14.94
C GLU A 161 19.55 -11.85 -16.42
N LEU A 162 18.48 -11.10 -16.72
CA LEU A 162 17.99 -10.93 -18.08
C LEU A 162 19.07 -10.27 -18.95
N THR A 163 19.29 -10.73 -20.18
CA THR A 163 20.29 -10.11 -21.07
C THR A 163 19.62 -9.30 -22.18
N GLN A 164 20.07 -8.05 -22.36
CA GLN A 164 19.65 -7.21 -23.49
C GLN A 164 20.81 -6.79 -24.38
N LYS A 165 20.49 -6.48 -25.64
CA LYS A 165 21.47 -5.93 -26.58
C LYS A 165 21.72 -4.46 -26.26
N ALA A 166 22.98 -4.14 -25.99
CA ALA A 166 23.52 -2.79 -25.95
C ALA A 166 24.45 -2.60 -27.15
N GLY A 167 23.87 -2.19 -28.29
CA GLY A 167 24.59 -2.13 -29.56
C GLY A 167 24.98 -3.52 -30.07
N ARG A 168 26.28 -3.81 -30.17
CA ARG A 168 26.81 -5.13 -30.60
C ARG A 168 27.00 -6.12 -29.45
N ASN A 169 26.94 -5.66 -28.20
CA ASN A 169 27.22 -6.47 -27.02
C ASN A 169 25.93 -6.83 -26.27
N LEU A 170 25.97 -7.90 -25.48
CA LEU A 170 24.95 -8.21 -24.50
C LEU A 170 25.32 -7.55 -23.17
N LYS A 171 24.30 -6.99 -22.49
CA LYS A 171 24.40 -6.47 -21.14
C LYS A 171 23.41 -7.23 -20.26
N ALA A 172 23.90 -7.76 -19.14
CA ALA A 172 23.05 -8.30 -18.09
C ALA A 172 22.32 -7.14 -17.38
N ILE A 173 21.00 -7.29 -17.25
CA ILE A 173 20.02 -6.44 -16.58
C ILE A 173 19.77 -7.06 -15.19
N PRO A 174 19.33 -6.29 -14.18
CA PRO A 174 19.66 -6.60 -12.80
C PRO A 174 18.77 -7.72 -12.25
N ASP A 175 18.97 -7.97 -10.97
CA ASP A 175 18.57 -9.20 -10.29
C ASP A 175 17.06 -9.45 -10.34
N PHE A 176 16.23 -8.40 -10.41
CA PHE A 176 14.77 -8.55 -10.49
C PHE A 176 14.17 -7.63 -11.54
N VAL A 177 13.77 -8.22 -12.66
CA VAL A 177 13.00 -7.57 -13.73
C VAL A 177 11.57 -8.10 -13.67
N LEU A 178 10.61 -7.27 -13.29
CA LEU A 178 9.21 -7.69 -13.15
C LEU A 178 8.46 -7.56 -14.48
N PHE A 179 7.69 -8.59 -14.83
CA PHE A 179 6.88 -8.69 -16.05
C PHE A 179 7.62 -8.33 -17.35
N PRO A 180 8.78 -8.93 -17.64
CA PRO A 180 9.48 -8.67 -18.89
C PRO A 180 8.65 -9.18 -20.08
N LYS A 181 8.36 -8.30 -21.05
CA LYS A 181 7.58 -8.61 -22.25
C LYS A 181 8.33 -8.17 -23.50
N GLY A 182 8.23 -8.94 -24.58
CA GLY A 182 8.83 -8.61 -25.88
C GLY A 182 9.75 -9.71 -26.41
N GLU A 183 10.46 -9.39 -27.49
CA GLU A 183 11.44 -10.29 -28.11
C GLU A 183 12.68 -10.43 -27.23
N THR A 184 13.27 -11.63 -27.18
CA THR A 184 14.52 -11.89 -26.46
C THR A 184 15.58 -10.84 -26.81
N HIS A 185 16.20 -10.27 -25.78
CA HIS A 185 17.16 -9.17 -25.87
C HIS A 185 16.62 -7.78 -26.25
N PHE A 186 15.30 -7.61 -26.39
CA PHE A 186 14.61 -6.34 -26.62
C PHE A 186 13.33 -6.22 -25.76
N GLN A 187 13.38 -6.82 -24.56
CA GLN A 187 12.24 -6.87 -23.65
C GLN A 187 12.05 -5.53 -22.94
N ASN A 188 10.81 -5.13 -22.71
CA ASN A 188 10.46 -4.04 -21.80
C ASN A 188 9.95 -4.62 -20.49
N ALA A 189 10.12 -3.86 -19.40
CA ALA A 189 9.63 -4.26 -18.08
C ALA A 189 9.16 -3.02 -17.31
N PRO A 190 7.97 -3.04 -16.70
CA PRO A 190 7.43 -1.90 -15.96
C PRO A 190 8.24 -1.52 -14.71
N LEU A 191 8.81 -2.52 -14.01
CA LEU A 191 9.58 -2.33 -12.79
C LEU A 191 10.90 -3.12 -12.85
N VAL A 192 11.98 -2.46 -12.45
CA VAL A 192 13.32 -3.04 -12.29
C VAL A 192 13.81 -2.76 -10.89
N ILE A 193 14.31 -3.79 -10.20
CA ILE A 193 14.81 -3.68 -8.82
C ILE A 193 16.28 -4.11 -8.80
N GLU A 194 17.11 -3.29 -8.16
CA GLU A 194 18.50 -3.63 -7.83
C GLU A 194 18.60 -3.89 -6.32
N ALA A 195 19.17 -5.03 -5.95
CA ALA A 195 19.51 -5.35 -4.57
C ALA A 195 20.99 -5.05 -4.32
N LYS A 196 21.31 -4.53 -3.14
CA LYS A 196 22.68 -4.37 -2.65
C LYS A 196 22.75 -4.91 -1.23
N PHE A 197 23.92 -5.40 -0.79
CA PHE A 197 24.03 -5.74 0.63
C PHE A 197 23.85 -4.50 1.54
N SER A 198 24.46 -3.37 1.18
CA SER A 198 24.42 -2.13 1.97
C SER A 198 24.72 -0.91 1.09
N MET A 199 24.02 0.20 1.32
CA MET A 199 24.28 1.49 0.67
C MET A 199 24.47 2.60 1.72
N ASN A 200 25.50 2.47 2.56
CA ASN A 200 25.70 3.35 3.72
C ASN A 200 26.16 4.75 3.36
N SER A 201 26.87 4.90 2.23
CA SER A 201 27.35 6.20 1.76
C SER A 201 26.51 6.77 0.62
N SER A 202 26.50 8.10 0.50
CA SER A 202 25.84 8.79 -0.61
C SER A 202 26.40 8.37 -1.98
N ASN A 203 27.69 8.02 -2.05
CA ASN A 203 28.33 7.56 -3.29
C ASN A 203 27.85 6.16 -3.68
N GLU A 204 27.75 5.23 -2.74
CA GLU A 204 27.22 3.88 -3.00
C GLU A 204 25.77 3.95 -3.45
N ARG A 205 24.94 4.75 -2.77
CA ARG A 205 23.53 4.96 -3.17
C ARG A 205 23.44 5.57 -4.57
N LEU A 206 24.29 6.55 -4.89
CA LEU A 206 24.31 7.15 -6.22
C LEU A 206 24.75 6.16 -7.30
N ASN A 207 25.73 5.31 -7.01
CA ASN A 207 26.20 4.28 -7.94
C ASN A 207 25.11 3.24 -8.19
N ALA A 208 24.46 2.73 -7.14
CA ALA A 208 23.33 1.81 -7.25
C ALA A 208 22.16 2.45 -8.04
N PHE A 209 21.85 3.72 -7.77
CA PHE A 209 20.84 4.45 -8.52
C PHE A 209 21.19 4.57 -10.01
N ASN A 210 22.43 4.93 -10.34
CA ASN A 210 22.86 5.04 -11.74
C ASN A 210 22.83 3.68 -12.46
N GLN A 211 23.14 2.60 -11.73
CA GLN A 211 23.05 1.24 -12.22
C GLN A 211 21.59 0.89 -12.57
N VAL A 212 20.66 0.98 -11.62
CA VAL A 212 19.25 0.69 -11.87
C VAL A 212 18.64 1.62 -12.92
N LEU A 213 19.03 2.90 -12.96
CA LEU A 213 18.58 3.86 -13.98
C LEU A 213 19.05 3.45 -15.38
N SER A 214 20.28 2.98 -15.52
CA SER A 214 20.77 2.48 -16.81
C SER A 214 19.93 1.31 -17.31
N TYR A 215 19.54 0.42 -16.41
CA TYR A 215 18.72 -0.75 -16.73
C TYR A 215 17.27 -0.36 -17.03
N GLY A 216 16.67 0.47 -16.20
CA GLY A 216 15.34 1.02 -16.42
C GLY A 216 15.17 1.71 -17.76
N ARG A 217 16.18 2.46 -18.21
CA ARG A 217 16.19 3.09 -19.54
C ARG A 217 16.21 2.07 -20.68
N MET A 218 16.96 0.98 -20.53
CA MET A 218 17.01 -0.09 -21.55
C MET A 218 15.70 -0.87 -21.63
N MET A 219 15.04 -1.05 -20.48
CA MET A 219 13.77 -1.78 -20.35
C MET A 219 12.53 -0.89 -20.52
N SER A 220 12.72 0.40 -20.82
CA SER A 220 11.66 1.42 -20.90
C SER A 220 10.76 1.48 -19.65
N SER A 221 11.32 1.23 -18.46
CA SER A 221 10.56 1.10 -17.22
C SER A 221 9.90 2.39 -16.76
N GLU A 222 8.78 2.24 -16.05
CA GLU A 222 8.07 3.34 -15.38
C GLU A 222 8.47 3.47 -13.91
N LEU A 223 8.98 2.38 -13.32
CA LEU A 223 9.37 2.31 -11.93
C LEU A 223 10.77 1.71 -11.79
N LEU A 224 11.52 2.21 -10.80
CA LEU A 224 12.81 1.66 -10.38
C LEU A 224 12.82 1.50 -8.87
N ALA A 225 13.32 0.39 -8.37
CA ALA A 225 13.55 0.21 -6.95
C ALA A 225 14.99 -0.13 -6.63
N LEU A 226 15.42 0.29 -5.45
CA LEU A 226 16.67 -0.10 -4.82
C LEU A 226 16.33 -0.69 -3.46
N CYS A 227 17.06 -1.71 -3.05
CA CYS A 227 16.94 -2.22 -1.70
C CYS A 227 18.29 -2.65 -1.14
N ASP A 228 18.44 -2.52 0.18
CA ASP A 228 19.57 -3.07 0.91
C ASP A 228 19.14 -3.73 2.22
N LYS A 229 20.09 -4.16 3.07
CA LYS A 229 19.77 -4.78 4.37
C LYS A 229 18.93 -3.90 5.30
N ASP A 230 18.88 -2.59 5.09
CA ASP A 230 18.23 -1.64 5.99
C ASP A 230 16.91 -1.10 5.43
N ARG A 231 16.79 -0.88 4.11
CA ARG A 231 15.65 -0.18 3.52
C ARG A 231 15.26 -0.62 2.11
N PHE A 232 14.02 -0.27 1.74
CA PHE A 232 13.48 -0.33 0.39
C PHE A 232 13.18 1.08 -0.12
N ILE A 233 13.55 1.36 -1.37
CA ILE A 233 13.45 2.67 -2.02
C ILE A 233 12.82 2.49 -3.39
N LEU A 234 11.86 3.34 -3.74
CA LEU A 234 11.15 3.31 -5.01
C LEU A 234 11.14 4.68 -5.67
N TYR A 235 11.35 4.67 -6.98
CA TYR A 235 11.35 5.83 -7.85
C TYR A 235 10.32 5.62 -8.96
N ARG A 236 9.67 6.70 -9.38
CA ARG A 236 8.72 6.73 -10.49
C ARG A 236 9.22 7.67 -11.57
N LYS A 237 9.01 7.31 -12.83
CA LYS A 237 9.31 8.15 -13.96
C LYS A 237 8.24 9.25 -14.05
N GLU A 238 8.68 10.49 -14.04
CA GLU A 238 7.82 11.66 -14.25
C GLU A 238 8.41 12.50 -15.39
N ASN A 239 7.57 12.85 -16.37
CA ASN A 239 7.97 13.61 -17.56
C ASN A 239 9.20 13.00 -18.27
N GLY A 240 9.28 11.67 -18.32
CA GLY A 240 10.37 10.92 -18.97
C GLY A 240 11.67 10.82 -18.16
N THR A 241 11.70 11.29 -16.92
CA THR A 241 12.90 11.28 -16.07
C THR A 241 12.63 10.74 -14.67
N PHE A 242 13.66 10.24 -13.98
CA PHE A 242 13.57 9.80 -12.59
C PHE A 242 14.27 10.80 -11.69
N ASP A 243 13.59 11.27 -10.64
CA ASP A 243 14.20 12.12 -9.62
C ASP A 243 14.99 11.27 -8.62
N ARG A 244 16.32 11.34 -8.70
CA ARG A 244 17.23 10.58 -7.83
C ARG A 244 17.15 10.96 -6.36
N PHE A 245 16.73 12.19 -6.05
CA PHE A 245 16.75 12.75 -4.71
C PHE A 245 15.39 12.63 -4.01
N ASN A 246 14.30 12.55 -4.78
CA ASN A 246 12.94 12.48 -4.26
C ASN A 246 12.29 11.14 -4.65
N PRO A 247 12.60 10.04 -3.94
CA PRO A 247 11.89 8.78 -4.15
C PRO A 247 10.41 8.93 -3.77
N VAL A 248 9.54 8.21 -4.49
CA VAL A 248 8.10 8.18 -4.17
C VAL A 248 7.81 7.34 -2.92
N PHE A 249 8.74 6.46 -2.55
CA PHE A 249 8.69 5.66 -1.34
C PHE A 249 10.11 5.34 -0.84
N GLU A 250 10.39 5.57 0.45
CA GLU A 250 11.63 5.14 1.12
C GLU A 250 11.30 4.79 2.56
N LYS A 251 11.52 3.53 2.96
CA LYS A 251 11.25 3.04 4.32
C LYS A 251 12.21 1.92 4.72
N HIS A 252 12.52 1.86 6.01
CA HIS A 252 13.19 0.68 6.57
C HIS A 252 12.24 -0.52 6.53
N TRP A 253 12.80 -1.73 6.41
CA TRP A 253 12.01 -2.96 6.40
C TRP A 253 11.11 -3.10 7.63
N GLY A 254 11.62 -2.67 8.80
CA GLY A 254 10.86 -2.53 10.05
C GLY A 254 9.55 -1.78 9.92
N ASN A 255 9.52 -0.72 9.11
CA ASN A 255 8.33 0.08 8.91
C ASN A 255 7.33 -0.55 7.95
N LEU A 256 7.72 -1.55 7.15
CA LEU A 256 6.79 -2.21 6.23
C LEU A 256 5.76 -3.06 6.98
N LYS A 257 6.02 -3.45 8.23
CA LYS A 257 5.01 -4.09 9.10
C LYS A 257 3.86 -3.15 9.46
N ASP A 258 4.05 -1.84 9.33
CA ASP A 258 2.94 -0.92 9.51
C ASP A 258 1.95 -1.04 8.34
N PRO A 259 0.65 -1.32 8.61
CA PRO A 259 -0.32 -1.55 7.55
C PRO A 259 -0.54 -0.36 6.61
N GLU A 260 -0.42 0.88 7.09
CA GLU A 260 -0.56 2.05 6.22
C GLU A 260 0.63 2.19 5.28
N VAL A 261 1.84 1.97 5.84
CA VAL A 261 3.07 2.00 5.05
C VAL A 261 3.03 0.92 3.97
N PHE A 262 2.62 -0.30 4.32
CA PHE A 262 2.48 -1.39 3.35
C PHE A 262 1.41 -1.11 2.31
N SER A 263 0.22 -0.65 2.72
CA SER A 263 -0.85 -0.28 1.81
C SER A 263 -0.40 0.78 0.81
N LYS A 264 0.34 1.81 1.27
CA LYS A 264 0.94 2.80 0.39
C LYS A 264 1.89 2.17 -0.63
N LEU A 265 2.76 1.25 -0.22
CA LEU A 265 3.66 0.55 -1.14
C LEU A 265 2.88 -0.31 -2.14
N SER A 266 1.92 -1.10 -1.67
CA SER A 266 1.05 -1.96 -2.49
C SER A 266 0.25 -1.16 -3.52
N SER A 267 -0.16 0.06 -3.20
CA SER A 267 -0.86 0.94 -4.15
C SER A 267 0.04 1.41 -5.31
N ILE A 268 1.37 1.31 -5.17
CA ILE A 268 2.34 1.71 -6.18
C ILE A 268 2.87 0.50 -6.96
N ILE A 269 3.24 -0.57 -6.24
CA ILE A 269 3.93 -1.74 -6.82
C ILE A 269 3.25 -3.07 -6.56
N GLY A 270 1.98 -3.11 -6.14
CA GLY A 270 1.24 -4.37 -6.04
C GLY A 270 1.20 -5.09 -7.40
N ARG A 271 1.20 -6.44 -7.40
CA ARG A 271 1.28 -7.24 -8.63
C ARG A 271 0.27 -6.81 -9.69
N ASN A 272 -0.98 -6.65 -9.28
CA ASN A 272 -2.09 -6.23 -10.14
C ASN A 272 -1.95 -4.82 -10.72
N ILE A 273 -1.17 -3.95 -10.09
CA ILE A 273 -0.87 -2.60 -10.56
C ILE A 273 0.22 -2.65 -11.63
N VAL A 274 1.33 -3.33 -11.33
CA VAL A 274 2.51 -3.39 -12.22
C VAL A 274 2.25 -4.23 -13.46
N GLU A 275 1.47 -5.31 -13.36
CA GLU A 275 1.09 -6.17 -14.50
C GLU A 275 0.36 -5.40 -15.62
N ARG A 276 -0.34 -4.32 -15.24
CA ARG A 276 -1.18 -3.47 -16.11
C ARG A 276 -0.44 -2.26 -16.69
N MET A 277 0.79 -1.99 -16.25
CA MET A 277 1.66 -0.97 -16.83
C MET A 277 2.22 -1.46 -18.18
#